data_AF-A0A1A0PI60-F1
#
_entry.id   AF-A0A1A0PI60-F1
#
_cell.length_a   1.000
_cell.length_b   1.000
_cell.length_c   1.000
_cell.angle_alpha   90.00
_cell.angle_beta   90.00
_cell.angle_gamma   90.00
#
_symmetry.space_group_name_H-M   'P 1'
#
loop_
_entity.id
_entity.type
_entity.pdbx_description
1 polymer ?
#
loop_
_entity_poly.entity_id
_entity_poly.type
_entity_poly.pdbx_seq_one_letter_code
_entity_poly.pdbx_strand_id
1 'polypeptide(L)'
;MEMNNRNVVVAMPFGERGLERRRAILNFRRLKYIIEEKCQVVPSPTTGMNVAYDVNVAKAVIKDIPSQALSQINEADILIALLSERNFTVTYELGYRRGRDRTPVILIVDSPDDIPVYESAVAYQEWRQDEVLEEIDRIARNDFPKLVDYQGEIPPSLKEVIDAKDEGLVNSLRVTLQEIENDHAVSALSPAQKLRSILSDGEITRYYPFSVVEIRFAKRGVFEESESPTEVVEFDEKFSRLYGYVDKASALKDGPLTLDRLLERLEKFSDTDDWQKFLQEQVTLTDTVIKDLGFAIATIPIKINSSHTDEFRGRAFLPCITSQVIDGDRDGPHNMYLLIAYIDVTNTHLATRSE
;
A
#
# COMPACT_ATOMS: atom_id res chain seq x y z
N MET A 1 7.30 -18.06 -27.17
CA MET A 1 7.81 -17.06 -26.22
C MET A 1 6.75 -16.91 -25.16
N GLU A 2 7.11 -17.21 -23.91
CA GLU A 2 6.21 -16.94 -22.78
C GLU A 2 6.11 -15.43 -22.60
N MET A 3 4.88 -14.96 -22.42
CA MET A 3 4.53 -13.55 -22.27
C MET A 3 4.17 -13.33 -20.81
N ASN A 4 4.84 -12.41 -20.14
CA ASN A 4 4.54 -12.06 -18.76
C ASN A 4 3.48 -10.95 -18.76
N ASN A 5 2.30 -11.22 -18.21
CA ASN A 5 1.23 -10.23 -18.13
C ASN A 5 1.30 -9.51 -16.78
N ARG A 6 1.39 -8.19 -16.81
CA ARG A 6 1.46 -7.31 -15.64
C ARG A 6 0.15 -6.54 -15.49
N ASN A 7 -0.45 -6.60 -14.31
CA ASN A 7 -1.64 -5.82 -13.98
C ASN A 7 -1.25 -4.41 -13.51
N VAL A 8 -1.63 -3.39 -14.29
CA VAL A 8 -1.44 -1.98 -13.97
C VAL A 8 -2.75 -1.40 -13.49
N VAL A 9 -2.74 -0.77 -12.31
CA VAL A 9 -3.94 -0.11 -11.76
C VAL A 9 -3.72 1.39 -11.73
N VAL A 10 -4.70 2.15 -12.25
CA VAL A 10 -4.71 3.62 -12.24
C VAL A 10 -5.64 4.11 -11.13
N ALA A 11 -5.08 4.85 -10.19
CA ALA A 11 -5.79 5.65 -9.19
C ALA A 11 -5.93 7.09 -9.71
N MET A 12 -7.16 7.58 -9.89
CA MET A 12 -7.38 8.89 -10.50
C MET A 12 -8.70 9.55 -10.06
N PRO A 13 -8.82 10.88 -10.20
CA PRO A 13 -10.10 11.56 -10.03
C PRO A 13 -11.13 11.11 -11.07
N PHE A 14 -12.32 10.70 -10.63
CA PHE A 14 -13.39 10.24 -11.52
C PHE A 14 -14.24 11.36 -12.16
N GLY A 15 -14.15 12.57 -11.63
CA GLY A 15 -15.05 13.69 -11.94
C GLY A 15 -16.47 13.43 -11.41
N GLU A 16 -17.13 14.47 -10.88
CA GLU A 16 -18.40 14.25 -10.19
C GLU A 16 -19.54 13.91 -11.16
N ARG A 17 -19.75 14.73 -12.21
CA ARG A 17 -20.80 14.54 -13.24
C ARG A 17 -20.48 15.25 -14.55
N GLY A 18 -21.19 14.88 -15.62
CA GLY A 18 -21.20 15.62 -16.89
C GLY A 18 -19.83 15.68 -17.56
N LEU A 19 -19.35 16.90 -17.81
CA LEU A 19 -18.12 17.18 -18.56
C LEU A 19 -16.87 16.62 -17.86
N GLU A 20 -16.75 16.78 -16.54
CA GLU A 20 -15.58 16.32 -15.78
C GLU A 20 -15.42 14.81 -15.84
N ARG A 21 -16.53 14.07 -15.67
CA ARG A 21 -16.52 12.62 -15.80
C ARG A 21 -16.13 12.16 -17.20
N ARG A 22 -16.58 12.88 -18.24
CA ARG A 22 -16.20 12.57 -19.63
C ARG A 22 -14.70 12.80 -19.85
N ARG A 23 -14.13 13.90 -19.31
CA ARG A 23 -12.68 14.15 -19.33
C ARG A 23 -11.90 13.05 -18.61
N ALA A 24 -12.34 12.64 -17.42
CA ALA A 24 -11.71 11.56 -16.66
C ALA A 24 -11.68 10.24 -17.44
N ILE A 25 -12.79 9.86 -18.09
CA ILE A 25 -12.85 8.67 -18.94
C ILE A 25 -11.85 8.75 -20.11
N LEU A 26 -11.77 9.90 -20.78
CA LEU A 26 -10.86 10.09 -21.91
C LEU A 26 -9.39 10.10 -21.47
N ASN A 27 -9.06 10.74 -20.35
CA ASN A 27 -7.72 10.72 -19.77
C ASN A 27 -7.29 9.29 -19.39
N PHE A 28 -8.19 8.50 -18.79
CA PHE A 28 -7.90 7.09 -18.53
C PHE A 28 -7.64 6.31 -19.83
N ARG A 29 -8.48 6.48 -20.85
CA ARG A 29 -8.32 5.79 -22.13
C ARG A 29 -7.03 6.20 -22.84
N ARG A 30 -6.60 7.45 -22.72
CA ARG A 30 -5.28 7.93 -23.16
C ARG A 30 -4.15 7.17 -22.45
N LEU A 31 -4.18 7.07 -21.12
CA LEU A 31 -3.19 6.29 -20.35
C LEU A 31 -3.14 4.83 -20.80
N LYS A 32 -4.32 4.20 -20.82
CA LYS A 32 -4.49 2.80 -21.20
C LYS A 32 -3.89 2.53 -22.58
N TYR A 33 -4.25 3.36 -23.57
CA TYR A 33 -3.72 3.23 -24.93
C TYR A 33 -2.20 3.38 -24.99
N ILE A 34 -1.62 4.37 -24.29
CA ILE A 34 -0.17 4.57 -24.28
C ILE A 34 0.54 3.35 -23.68
N ILE A 35 0.09 2.88 -22.52
CA ILE A 35 0.77 1.80 -21.80
C ILE A 35 0.62 0.46 -22.53
N GLU A 36 -0.58 0.14 -23.02
CA GLU A 36 -0.85 -1.16 -23.65
C GLU A 36 -0.29 -1.25 -25.08
N GLU A 37 -0.33 -0.16 -25.85
CA GLU A 37 -0.03 -0.19 -27.30
C GLU A 37 1.30 0.49 -27.68
N LYS A 38 1.77 1.46 -26.88
CA LYS A 38 2.97 2.27 -27.22
C LYS A 38 4.18 1.95 -26.37
N CYS A 39 3.98 1.61 -25.09
CA CYS A 39 5.06 1.30 -24.17
C CYS A 39 5.53 -0.15 -24.33
N GLN A 40 6.36 -0.39 -25.36
CA GLN A 40 7.07 -1.66 -25.49
C GLN A 40 8.37 -1.61 -24.68
N VAL A 41 8.42 -2.36 -23.59
CA VAL A 41 9.65 -2.61 -22.82
C VAL A 41 10.44 -3.74 -23.45
N VAL A 42 11.76 -3.56 -23.51
CA VAL A 42 12.69 -4.58 -24.01
C VAL A 42 12.77 -5.70 -22.97
N PRO A 43 12.62 -6.98 -23.37
CA PRO A 43 12.79 -8.10 -22.47
C PRO A 43 14.13 -8.00 -21.75
N SER A 44 14.10 -8.12 -20.42
CA SER A 44 15.32 -8.10 -19.61
C SER A 44 16.29 -9.18 -20.12
N PRO A 45 17.59 -8.88 -20.28
CA PRO A 45 18.57 -9.86 -20.75
C PRO A 45 18.69 -11.08 -19.82
N THR A 46 18.23 -10.98 -18.57
CA THR A 46 18.25 -12.07 -17.59
C THR A 46 17.04 -13.01 -17.69
N THR A 47 15.85 -12.51 -18.03
CA THR A 47 14.61 -13.33 -18.12
C THR A 47 14.19 -13.63 -19.55
N GLY A 48 14.56 -12.80 -20.52
CA GLY A 48 14.22 -12.95 -21.95
C GLY A 48 12.72 -12.89 -22.27
N MET A 49 11.88 -12.52 -21.29
CA MET A 49 10.41 -12.51 -21.43
C MET A 49 9.90 -11.15 -21.88
N ASN A 50 9.02 -11.16 -22.88
CA ASN A 50 8.26 -9.97 -23.25
C ASN A 50 7.20 -9.70 -22.19
N VAL A 51 7.03 -8.44 -21.82
CA VAL A 51 6.01 -7.99 -20.86
C VAL A 51 4.85 -7.38 -21.63
N ALA A 52 3.64 -7.77 -21.28
CA ALA A 52 2.40 -7.11 -21.71
C ALA A 52 1.70 -6.55 -20.48
N TYR A 53 1.10 -5.36 -20.61
CA TYR A 53 0.39 -4.69 -19.53
C TYR A 53 -1.12 -4.80 -19.74
N ASP A 54 -1.87 -5.07 -18.68
CA ASP A 54 -3.32 -4.95 -18.62
C ASP A 54 -3.66 -3.77 -17.70
N VAL A 55 -4.24 -2.70 -18.26
CA VAL A 55 -4.45 -1.45 -17.53
C VAL A 55 -5.90 -1.31 -17.08
N ASN A 56 -6.08 -1.31 -15.78
CA ASN A 56 -7.35 -1.18 -15.10
C ASN A 56 -7.41 0.12 -14.29
N VAL A 57 -8.62 0.62 -14.04
CA VAL A 57 -8.84 1.76 -13.12
C VAL A 57 -9.40 1.23 -11.81
N ALA A 58 -8.90 1.75 -10.68
CA ALA A 58 -9.34 1.38 -9.34
C ALA A 58 -10.76 1.93 -9.09
N LYS A 59 -11.80 1.28 -9.60
CA LYS A 59 -13.18 1.78 -9.45
C LYS A 59 -13.70 1.48 -8.07
N ALA A 60 -14.43 2.44 -7.52
CA ALA A 60 -15.40 2.14 -6.50
C ALA A 60 -16.78 2.72 -6.87
N VAL A 61 -17.83 1.95 -6.58
CA VAL A 61 -19.20 2.39 -6.80
C VAL A 61 -19.49 3.49 -5.79
N ILE A 62 -20.25 4.52 -6.21
CA ILE A 62 -20.55 5.79 -5.49
C ILE A 62 -21.11 5.62 -4.06
N LYS A 63 -21.32 4.39 -3.57
CA LYS A 63 -21.80 4.08 -2.22
C LYS A 63 -20.94 3.10 -1.40
N ASP A 64 -19.89 2.50 -1.98
CA ASP A 64 -19.04 1.48 -1.32
C ASP A 64 -17.56 1.65 -1.73
N ILE A 65 -16.93 2.76 -1.34
CA ILE A 65 -15.46 2.91 -1.39
C ILE A 65 -14.95 2.71 0.03
N PRO A 66 -14.48 1.50 0.40
CA PRO A 66 -13.04 1.26 0.36
C PRO A 66 -12.59 -0.13 -0.16
N SER A 67 -13.33 -1.21 0.00
CA SER A 67 -12.74 -2.56 -0.09
C SER A 67 -12.34 -3.01 -1.51
N GLN A 68 -13.18 -2.75 -2.52
CA GLN A 68 -12.93 -3.26 -3.86
C GLN A 68 -11.78 -2.53 -4.57
N ALA A 69 -11.76 -1.19 -4.53
CA ALA A 69 -10.67 -0.40 -5.11
C ALA A 69 -9.34 -0.69 -4.40
N LEU A 70 -9.34 -0.79 -3.07
CA LEU A 70 -8.15 -1.14 -2.30
C LEU A 70 -7.67 -2.57 -2.57
N SER A 71 -8.58 -3.52 -2.83
CA SER A 71 -8.22 -4.87 -3.26
C SER A 71 -7.52 -4.84 -4.63
N GLN A 72 -8.07 -4.09 -5.60
CA GLN A 72 -7.46 -3.92 -6.92
C GLN A 72 -6.07 -3.28 -6.82
N ILE A 73 -5.93 -2.22 -6.01
CA ILE A 73 -4.64 -1.56 -5.76
C ILE A 73 -3.64 -2.51 -5.08
N ASN A 74 -4.11 -3.35 -4.15
CA ASN A 74 -3.26 -4.34 -3.51
C ASN A 74 -2.76 -5.38 -4.51
N GLU A 75 -3.63 -5.86 -5.40
CA GLU A 75 -3.34 -6.90 -6.40
C GLU A 75 -2.62 -6.39 -7.65
N ALA A 76 -2.48 -5.07 -7.81
CA ALA A 76 -1.72 -4.48 -8.91
C ALA A 76 -0.24 -4.89 -8.86
N ASP A 77 0.35 -5.19 -10.01
CA ASP A 77 1.81 -5.24 -10.16
C ASP A 77 2.37 -3.82 -10.06
N ILE A 78 1.75 -2.86 -10.77
CA ILE A 78 2.17 -1.46 -10.83
C ILE A 78 0.97 -0.56 -10.49
N LEU A 79 1.16 0.39 -9.58
CA LEU A 79 0.17 1.45 -9.32
C LEU A 79 0.58 2.73 -10.06
N ILE A 80 -0.34 3.33 -10.80
CA ILE A 80 -0.21 4.67 -11.38
C ILE A 80 -1.15 5.60 -10.64
N ALA A 81 -0.63 6.62 -9.98
CA ALA A 81 -1.44 7.62 -9.28
C ALA A 81 -1.45 8.93 -10.07
N LEU A 82 -2.63 9.34 -10.56
CA LEU A 82 -2.83 10.60 -11.26
C LEU A 82 -3.16 11.72 -10.27
N LEU A 83 -2.19 12.60 -10.02
CA LEU A 83 -2.27 13.76 -9.13
C LEU A 83 -2.44 15.06 -9.96
N SER A 84 -3.35 15.05 -10.93
CA SER A 84 -3.69 16.24 -11.72
C SER A 84 -4.44 17.30 -10.89
N GLU A 85 -5.05 16.89 -9.78
CA GLU A 85 -5.76 17.76 -8.85
C GLU A 85 -5.53 17.28 -7.41
N ARG A 86 -5.69 18.16 -6.42
CA ARG A 86 -5.67 17.76 -5.00
C ARG A 86 -6.86 16.86 -4.68
N ASN A 87 -6.67 15.56 -4.87
CA ASN A 87 -7.68 14.53 -4.62
C ASN A 87 -7.26 13.65 -3.43
N PHE A 88 -7.95 13.83 -2.29
CA PHE A 88 -7.67 13.08 -1.07
C PHE A 88 -7.81 11.56 -1.23
N THR A 89 -8.65 11.09 -2.15
CA THR A 89 -8.82 9.65 -2.42
C THR A 89 -7.59 9.07 -3.09
N VAL A 90 -7.06 9.70 -4.13
CA VAL A 90 -5.84 9.25 -4.82
C VAL A 90 -4.64 9.27 -3.86
N THR A 91 -4.54 10.31 -3.04
CA THR A 91 -3.52 10.40 -1.98
C THR A 91 -3.64 9.26 -0.97
N TYR A 92 -4.86 8.93 -0.53
CA TYR A 92 -5.10 7.82 0.39
C TYR A 92 -4.74 6.46 -0.25
N GLU A 93 -5.11 6.24 -1.51
CA GLU A 93 -4.81 5.02 -2.28
C GLU A 93 -3.30 4.84 -2.48
N LEU A 94 -2.59 5.94 -2.76
CA LEU A 94 -1.13 5.98 -2.82
C LEU A 94 -0.51 5.59 -1.46
N GLY A 95 -0.98 6.22 -0.38
CA GLY A 95 -0.55 5.88 0.99
C GLY A 95 -0.81 4.42 1.35
N TYR A 96 -1.96 3.86 0.92
CA TYR A 96 -2.32 2.47 1.14
C TYR A 96 -1.36 1.49 0.44
N ARG A 97 -0.97 1.78 -0.81
CA ARG A 97 0.02 0.97 -1.55
C ARG A 97 1.39 1.05 -0.90
N ARG A 98 1.80 2.25 -0.46
CA ARG A 98 3.08 2.49 0.24
C ARG A 98 3.14 1.77 1.59
N GLY A 99 2.06 1.79 2.35
CA GLY A 99 1.92 1.04 3.61
C GLY A 99 1.88 -0.48 3.44
N ARG A 100 2.15 -1.02 2.24
CA ARG A 100 2.38 -2.45 2.00
C ARG A 100 3.71 -2.74 1.33
N ASP A 101 4.57 -1.73 1.24
CA ASP A 101 5.89 -1.80 0.58
C ASP A 101 5.86 -2.47 -0.81
N ARG A 102 4.71 -2.41 -1.49
CA ARG A 102 4.52 -2.97 -2.82
C ARG A 102 4.96 -1.93 -3.84
N THR A 103 6.24 -1.97 -4.18
CA THR A 103 6.81 -1.30 -5.36
C THR A 103 6.48 -2.11 -6.61
N PRO A 104 6.07 -1.47 -7.73
CA PRO A 104 6.34 -0.08 -8.10
C PRO A 104 5.12 0.85 -8.14
N VAL A 105 5.39 2.14 -7.97
CA VAL A 105 4.41 3.23 -8.10
C VAL A 105 4.94 4.28 -9.08
N ILE A 106 4.11 4.71 -10.01
CA ILE A 106 4.38 5.84 -10.92
C ILE A 106 3.44 6.99 -10.53
N LEU A 107 4.00 8.17 -10.28
CA LEU A 107 3.21 9.38 -10.09
C LEU A 107 3.05 10.09 -11.43
N ILE A 108 1.84 10.52 -11.74
CA ILE A 108 1.55 11.30 -12.92
C ILE A 108 0.95 12.62 -12.46
N VAL A 109 1.60 13.74 -12.80
CA VAL A 109 1.28 15.08 -12.27
C VAL A 109 1.05 16.08 -13.40
N ASP A 110 0.28 17.12 -13.12
CA ASP A 110 0.16 18.28 -14.02
C ASP A 110 1.34 19.23 -13.86
N SER A 111 1.82 19.42 -12.62
CA SER A 111 3.03 20.16 -12.28
C SER A 111 3.84 19.42 -11.19
N PRO A 112 5.18 19.53 -11.17
CA PRO A 112 6.00 19.05 -10.05
C PRO A 112 5.58 19.63 -8.69
N ASP A 113 4.99 20.84 -8.67
CA ASP A 113 4.50 21.49 -7.46
C ASP A 113 3.25 20.81 -6.86
N ASP A 114 2.58 19.95 -7.63
CA ASP A 114 1.40 19.20 -7.18
C ASP A 114 1.78 17.94 -6.38
N ILE A 115 3.06 17.58 -6.38
CA ILE A 115 3.57 16.42 -5.64
C ILE A 115 3.52 16.73 -4.14
N PRO A 116 2.79 15.94 -3.33
CA PRO A 116 2.83 16.10 -1.89
C PRO A 116 4.28 15.96 -1.38
N VAL A 117 4.67 16.77 -0.39
CA VAL A 117 6.06 16.81 0.12
C VAL A 117 6.58 15.42 0.55
N TYR A 118 5.70 14.54 1.04
CA TYR A 118 6.07 13.17 1.42
C TYR A 118 6.28 12.20 0.24
N GLU A 119 5.95 12.62 -0.99
CA GLU A 119 6.12 11.86 -2.24
C GLU A 119 7.22 12.45 -3.14
N SER A 120 7.93 13.49 -2.70
CA SER A 120 8.93 14.21 -3.53
C SER A 120 10.15 13.37 -3.92
N ALA A 121 10.35 12.21 -3.31
CA ALA A 121 11.44 11.28 -3.59
C ALA A 121 11.12 10.26 -4.71
N VAL A 122 9.97 10.36 -5.36
CA VAL A 122 9.43 9.35 -6.30
C VAL A 122 9.60 9.81 -7.75
N ALA A 123 9.81 8.84 -8.66
CA ALA A 123 9.72 9.10 -10.10
C ALA A 123 8.31 9.59 -10.48
N TYR A 124 8.24 10.81 -11.01
CA TYR A 124 7.01 11.43 -11.47
C TYR A 124 7.06 11.68 -12.97
N GLN A 125 5.88 11.76 -13.57
CA GLN A 125 5.70 12.00 -15.00
C GLN A 125 4.76 13.18 -15.21
N GLU A 126 5.22 14.17 -15.97
CA GLU A 126 4.37 15.27 -16.41
C GLU A 126 3.40 14.77 -17.49
N TRP A 127 2.11 14.90 -17.23
CA TRP A 127 1.03 14.41 -18.10
C TRP A 127 0.56 15.44 -19.14
N ARG A 128 0.77 16.71 -18.80
CA ARG A 128 0.17 17.82 -19.51
C ARG A 128 0.70 17.92 -20.93
N GLN A 129 -0.18 17.72 -21.89
CA GLN A 129 0.05 17.93 -23.32
C GLN A 129 -1.12 18.72 -23.87
N ASP A 130 -0.94 20.04 -24.01
CA ASP A 130 -2.04 20.99 -24.26
C ASP A 130 -2.89 20.58 -25.47
N GLU A 131 -2.26 20.17 -26.60
CA GLU A 131 -2.98 19.73 -27.80
C GLU A 131 -3.86 18.50 -27.56
N VAL A 132 -3.39 17.55 -26.74
CA VAL A 132 -4.16 16.34 -26.39
C VAL A 132 -5.30 16.70 -25.44
N LEU A 133 -5.05 17.58 -24.47
CA LEU A 133 -6.06 18.04 -23.52
C LEU A 133 -7.17 18.86 -24.22
N GLU A 134 -6.82 19.67 -25.22
CA GLU A 134 -7.78 20.39 -26.05
C GLU A 134 -8.70 19.45 -26.83
N GLU A 135 -8.14 18.37 -27.38
CA GLU A 135 -8.92 17.33 -28.07
C GLU A 135 -9.83 16.57 -27.11
N ILE A 136 -9.33 16.22 -25.91
CA ILE A 136 -10.15 15.64 -24.84
C ILE A 136 -11.30 16.57 -24.48
N ASP A 137 -11.05 17.87 -24.33
CA ASP A 137 -12.06 18.88 -24.05
C ASP A 137 -13.12 18.94 -25.16
N ARG A 138 -12.69 18.92 -26.41
CA ARG A 138 -13.57 18.93 -27.58
C ARG A 138 -14.49 17.72 -27.60
N ILE A 139 -13.95 16.51 -27.37
CA ILE A 139 -14.74 15.26 -27.33
C ILE A 139 -15.65 15.22 -26.09
N ALA A 140 -15.17 15.70 -24.95
CA ALA A 140 -15.93 15.70 -23.70
C ALA A 140 -17.16 16.62 -23.79
N ARG A 141 -17.07 17.75 -24.50
CA ARG A 141 -18.18 18.69 -24.73
C ARG A 141 -19.25 18.18 -25.72
N ASN A 142 -18.92 17.18 -26.54
CA ASN A 142 -19.87 16.55 -27.44
C ASN A 142 -20.59 15.41 -26.72
N ASP A 143 -21.91 15.28 -26.86
CA ASP A 143 -22.67 14.19 -26.22
C ASP A 143 -22.46 12.81 -26.89
N PHE A 144 -21.86 12.78 -28.08
CA PHE A 144 -21.59 11.59 -28.86
C PHE A 144 -20.08 11.39 -29.12
N PRO A 145 -19.53 10.18 -28.94
CA PRO A 145 -20.18 8.98 -28.42
C PRO A 145 -20.51 9.08 -26.92
N LYS A 146 -21.43 8.22 -26.45
CA LYS A 146 -21.71 8.09 -25.02
C LYS A 146 -20.49 7.46 -24.32
N LEU A 147 -19.80 8.24 -23.49
CA LEU A 147 -18.69 7.79 -22.66
C LEU A 147 -19.25 7.27 -21.33
N VAL A 148 -19.77 6.04 -21.33
CA VAL A 148 -20.46 5.46 -20.16
C VAL A 148 -19.49 4.71 -19.23
N ASP A 149 -18.38 4.21 -19.78
CA ASP A 149 -17.43 3.35 -19.09
C ASP A 149 -15.98 3.72 -19.43
N TYR A 150 -15.07 3.50 -18.48
CA TYR A 150 -13.62 3.61 -18.62
C TYR A 150 -13.03 2.56 -19.57
N GLN A 151 -13.61 1.36 -19.63
CA GLN A 151 -13.08 0.22 -20.41
C GLN A 151 -13.44 0.22 -21.90
N GLY A 152 -14.14 1.24 -22.40
CA GLY A 152 -14.46 1.33 -23.83
C GLY A 152 -13.27 1.77 -24.69
N GLU A 153 -13.38 1.57 -26.00
CA GLU A 153 -12.34 1.91 -26.99
C GLU A 153 -12.00 3.41 -26.99
N ILE A 154 -10.73 3.73 -27.27
CA ILE A 154 -10.31 5.13 -27.44
C ILE A 154 -10.96 5.74 -28.70
N PRO A 155 -11.54 6.96 -28.64
CA PRO A 155 -12.06 7.62 -29.83
C PRO A 155 -10.96 7.77 -30.90
N PRO A 156 -11.25 7.47 -32.19
CA PRO A 156 -10.25 7.54 -33.25
C PRO A 156 -9.55 8.90 -33.36
N SER A 157 -10.30 10.01 -33.21
CA SER A 157 -9.71 11.36 -33.27
C SER A 157 -8.75 11.63 -32.12
N LEU A 158 -9.03 11.11 -30.91
CA LEU A 158 -8.12 11.20 -29.78
C LEU A 158 -6.86 10.36 -30.02
N LYS A 159 -7.03 9.15 -30.58
CA LYS A 159 -5.91 8.27 -30.93
C LYS A 159 -4.94 8.94 -31.91
N GLU A 160 -5.46 9.57 -32.96
CA GLU A 160 -4.65 10.29 -33.95
C GLU A 160 -3.85 11.43 -33.33
N VAL A 161 -4.45 12.19 -32.42
CA VAL A 161 -3.76 13.29 -31.73
C VAL A 161 -2.69 12.75 -30.77
N ILE A 162 -2.98 11.69 -30.02
CA ILE A 162 -1.98 11.05 -29.15
C ILE A 162 -0.79 10.55 -29.97
N ASP A 163 -1.04 9.86 -31.08
CA ASP A 163 -0.02 9.31 -31.96
C ASP A 163 0.91 10.39 -32.52
N ALA A 164 0.38 11.59 -32.77
CA ALA A 164 1.13 12.70 -33.34
C ALA A 164 1.81 13.59 -32.30
N LYS A 165 1.26 13.72 -31.08
CA LYS A 165 1.58 14.83 -30.16
C LYS A 165 2.00 14.41 -28.76
N ASP A 166 1.85 13.15 -28.39
CA ASP A 166 2.04 12.70 -27.00
C ASP A 166 3.37 11.96 -26.77
N GLU A 167 4.35 12.17 -27.64
CA GLU A 167 5.62 11.45 -27.63
C GLU A 167 6.40 11.63 -26.31
N GLY A 168 6.29 12.81 -25.68
CA GLY A 168 6.94 13.09 -24.39
C GLY A 168 6.50 12.13 -23.29
N LEU A 169 5.20 12.00 -23.07
CA LEU A 169 4.65 11.09 -22.06
C LEU A 169 4.90 9.62 -22.43
N VAL A 170 4.75 9.26 -23.71
CA VAL A 170 5.03 7.89 -24.20
C VAL A 170 6.47 7.49 -23.88
N ASN A 171 7.44 8.36 -24.19
CA ASN A 171 8.84 8.07 -23.93
C ASN A 171 9.13 7.97 -22.43
N SER A 172 8.57 8.87 -21.64
CA SER A 172 8.83 8.90 -20.21
C SER A 172 8.24 7.68 -19.48
N LEU A 173 7.00 7.31 -19.79
CA LEU A 173 6.39 6.08 -19.28
C LEU A 173 7.15 4.83 -19.72
N ARG A 174 7.59 4.77 -20.98
CA ARG A 174 8.39 3.63 -21.49
C ARG A 174 9.72 3.48 -20.73
N VAL A 175 10.42 4.57 -20.44
CA VAL A 175 11.68 4.55 -19.67
C VAL A 175 11.42 4.08 -18.24
N THR A 176 10.43 4.64 -17.54
CA THR A 176 10.11 4.24 -16.17
C THR A 176 9.64 2.79 -16.07
N LEU A 177 8.81 2.32 -17.01
CA LEU A 177 8.43 0.91 -17.07
C LEU A 177 9.65 0.01 -17.31
N GLN A 178 10.60 0.41 -18.16
CA GLN A 178 11.83 -0.35 -18.37
C GLN A 178 12.68 -0.43 -17.08
N GLU A 179 12.82 0.67 -16.34
CA GLU A 179 13.53 0.69 -15.05
C GLU A 179 12.87 -0.23 -14.05
N ILE A 180 11.54 -0.18 -13.94
CA ILE A 180 10.74 -1.07 -13.09
C ILE A 180 11.03 -2.54 -13.40
N GLU A 181 10.99 -2.94 -14.69
CA GLU A 181 11.21 -4.33 -15.06
C GLU A 181 12.68 -4.75 -14.90
N ASN A 182 13.62 -3.83 -15.08
CA ASN A 182 15.04 -4.08 -14.82
C ASN A 182 15.30 -4.33 -13.32
N ASP A 183 14.76 -3.47 -12.45
CA ASP A 183 14.88 -3.60 -11.00
C ASP A 183 14.22 -4.90 -10.49
N HIS A 184 13.10 -5.29 -11.12
CA HIS A 184 12.46 -6.56 -10.85
C HIS A 184 13.36 -7.77 -11.19
N ALA A 185 14.17 -7.67 -12.25
CA ALA A 185 15.04 -8.76 -12.72
C ALA A 185 16.34 -8.94 -11.91
N VAL A 186 16.77 -7.94 -11.14
CA VAL A 186 18.10 -7.92 -10.46
C VAL A 186 18.08 -8.57 -9.06
N SER A 187 16.97 -9.15 -8.62
CA SER A 187 16.84 -9.79 -7.29
C SER A 187 17.05 -8.79 -6.15
N ALA A 188 16.08 -7.89 -5.99
CA ALA A 188 15.89 -7.16 -4.75
C ALA A 188 15.72 -8.17 -3.60
N LEU A 189 16.30 -7.86 -2.44
CA LEU A 189 15.93 -8.50 -1.17
C LEU A 189 14.41 -8.74 -1.16
N SER A 190 13.98 -9.95 -0.78
CA SER A 190 12.54 -10.22 -0.70
C SER A 190 11.90 -9.10 0.13
N PRO A 191 10.69 -8.62 -0.19
CA PRO A 191 10.10 -7.53 0.59
C PRO A 191 10.04 -7.84 2.10
N ALA A 192 10.02 -9.13 2.48
CA ALA A 192 10.22 -9.60 3.85
C ALA A 192 11.61 -9.25 4.43
N GLN A 193 12.68 -9.47 3.66
CA GLN A 193 14.03 -9.04 4.01
C GLN A 193 14.16 -7.50 4.07
N LYS A 194 13.43 -6.76 3.22
CA LYS A 194 13.36 -5.29 3.33
C LYS A 194 12.76 -4.85 4.67
N LEU A 195 11.62 -5.42 5.08
CA LEU A 195 11.03 -5.11 6.39
C LEU A 195 11.97 -5.41 7.56
N ARG A 196 12.69 -6.54 7.50
CA ARG A 196 13.71 -6.88 8.51
C ARG A 196 14.86 -5.87 8.51
N SER A 197 15.28 -5.39 7.34
CA SER A 197 16.33 -4.36 7.21
C SER A 197 15.93 -2.99 7.79
N ILE A 198 14.64 -2.62 7.78
CA ILE A 198 14.13 -1.38 8.40
C ILE A 198 14.44 -1.35 9.90
N LEU A 199 14.54 -2.52 10.54
CA LEU A 199 14.87 -2.66 11.96
C LEU A 199 16.37 -2.83 12.23
N SER A 200 17.17 -3.07 11.20
CA SER A 200 18.63 -3.18 11.33
C SER A 200 19.24 -1.80 11.60
N ASP A 201 20.04 -1.69 12.65
CA ASP A 201 20.55 -0.41 13.16
C ASP A 201 21.61 0.23 12.26
N GLY A 202 21.45 1.53 12.01
CA GLY A 202 22.45 2.34 11.30
C GLY A 202 22.17 3.84 11.33
N GLU A 203 20.97 4.28 10.92
CA GLU A 203 20.80 5.72 10.59
C GLU A 203 19.48 6.37 11.01
N ILE A 204 18.48 5.61 11.47
CA ILE A 204 17.14 6.16 11.78
C ILE A 204 16.93 6.23 13.29
N THR A 205 16.78 7.45 13.81
CA THR A 205 16.32 7.66 15.20
C THR A 205 14.84 7.27 15.28
N ARG A 206 14.53 6.14 15.93
CA ARG A 206 13.14 5.64 16.07
C ARG A 206 12.51 6.14 17.38
N TYR A 207 11.34 6.77 17.27
CA TYR A 207 10.62 7.32 18.43
C TYR A 207 9.73 6.27 19.12
N TYR A 208 9.22 5.29 18.39
CA TYR A 208 8.30 4.25 18.85
C TYR A 208 8.98 2.87 18.86
N PRO A 209 8.51 1.91 19.69
CA PRO A 209 8.87 0.50 19.55
C PRO A 209 8.40 -0.10 18.23
N PHE A 210 9.18 -1.02 17.65
CA PHE A 210 8.82 -1.72 16.42
C PHE A 210 9.14 -3.22 16.45
N SER A 211 8.34 -4.00 15.72
CA SER A 211 8.58 -5.42 15.46
C SER A 211 8.15 -5.83 14.05
N VAL A 212 8.79 -6.86 13.51
CA VAL A 212 8.31 -7.62 12.36
C VAL A 212 7.73 -8.93 12.85
N VAL A 213 6.45 -9.16 12.54
CA VAL A 213 5.73 -10.39 12.84
C VAL A 213 5.60 -11.21 11.57
N GLU A 214 5.99 -12.48 11.63
CA GLU A 214 5.68 -13.48 10.60
C GLU A 214 4.40 -14.23 10.99
N ILE A 215 3.51 -14.40 10.03
CA ILE A 215 2.25 -15.12 10.15
C ILE A 215 2.19 -16.15 9.02
N ARG A 216 2.04 -17.43 9.36
CA ARG A 216 2.02 -18.53 8.41
C ARG A 216 0.60 -18.99 8.12
N PHE A 217 0.29 -19.17 6.84
CA PHE A 217 -1.01 -19.59 6.34
C PHE A 217 -0.89 -20.89 5.56
N ALA A 218 -1.85 -21.79 5.77
CA ALA A 218 -2.02 -22.96 4.91
C ALA A 218 -2.68 -22.59 3.58
N LYS A 219 -3.57 -21.59 3.61
CA LYS A 219 -4.28 -20.98 2.47
C LYS A 219 -4.94 -19.68 2.91
N ARG A 220 -5.52 -18.94 1.98
CA ARG A 220 -6.23 -17.68 2.26
C ARG A 220 -7.15 -17.77 3.47
N GLY A 221 -6.91 -16.91 4.46
CA GLY A 221 -7.72 -16.79 5.68
C GLY A 221 -7.58 -17.95 6.67
N VAL A 222 -6.75 -18.96 6.38
CA VAL A 222 -6.55 -20.15 7.22
C VAL A 222 -5.09 -20.24 7.62
N PHE A 223 -4.84 -20.04 8.92
CA PHE A 223 -3.51 -20.19 9.49
C PHE A 223 -2.97 -21.61 9.32
N GLU A 224 -1.64 -21.73 9.26
CA GLU A 224 -0.97 -23.02 9.28
C GLU A 224 -1.31 -23.77 10.59
N GLU A 225 -1.61 -25.07 10.50
CA GLU A 225 -1.83 -25.93 11.68
C GLU A 225 -0.48 -26.21 12.39
N SER A 226 0.03 -25.21 13.10
CA SER A 226 1.19 -25.30 13.97
C SER A 226 0.84 -24.82 15.39
N GLU A 227 1.69 -25.16 16.37
CA GLU A 227 1.51 -24.69 17.76
C GLU A 227 1.59 -23.16 17.89
N SER A 228 2.16 -22.46 16.91
CA SER A 228 2.24 -21.01 16.88
C SER A 228 2.40 -20.50 15.44
N PRO A 229 1.29 -20.23 14.73
CA PRO A 229 1.34 -19.72 13.35
C PRO A 229 1.87 -18.28 13.26
N THR A 230 2.13 -17.63 14.40
CA THR A 230 2.56 -16.23 14.50
C THR A 230 3.77 -16.09 15.40
N GLU A 231 4.84 -15.49 14.89
CA GLU A 231 6.07 -15.24 15.65
C GLU A 231 6.68 -13.87 15.33
N VAL A 232 7.28 -13.23 16.33
CA VAL A 232 8.12 -12.04 16.11
C VAL A 232 9.49 -12.49 15.62
N VAL A 233 9.86 -12.08 14.40
CA VAL A 233 11.10 -12.50 13.72
C VAL A 233 12.20 -11.44 13.74
N GLU A 234 11.86 -10.17 13.98
CA GLU A 234 12.81 -9.07 14.17
C GLU A 234 12.15 -7.95 14.99
N PHE A 235 12.92 -7.20 15.78
CA PHE A 235 12.39 -6.16 16.68
C PHE A 235 13.48 -5.23 17.20
N ASP A 236 13.11 -4.05 17.66
CA ASP A 236 14.07 -3.12 18.27
C ASP A 236 14.22 -3.28 19.79
N GLU A 237 15.22 -2.61 20.36
CA GLU A 237 15.48 -2.62 21.80
C GLU A 237 14.27 -2.11 22.61
N LYS A 238 13.54 -1.10 22.08
CA LYS A 238 12.36 -0.53 22.72
C LYS A 238 11.20 -1.53 22.81
N PHE A 239 10.98 -2.33 21.76
CA PHE A 239 10.00 -3.42 21.77
C PHE A 239 10.29 -4.41 22.89
N SER A 240 11.55 -4.82 23.00
CA SER A 240 12.02 -5.73 24.05
C SER A 240 11.63 -5.21 25.44
N ARG A 241 11.89 -3.92 25.68
CA ARG A 241 11.58 -3.29 26.97
C ARG A 241 10.09 -3.11 27.20
N LEU A 242 9.29 -2.80 26.17
CA LEU A 242 7.83 -2.70 26.26
C LEU A 242 7.18 -4.01 26.74
N TYR A 243 7.76 -5.16 26.40
CA TYR A 243 7.31 -6.48 26.88
C TYR A 243 7.99 -6.92 28.18
N GLY A 244 8.59 -5.98 28.91
CA GLY A 244 9.22 -6.21 30.21
C GLY A 244 10.49 -7.05 30.16
N TYR A 245 11.18 -7.12 29.03
CA TYR A 245 12.55 -7.64 28.98
C TYR A 245 13.55 -6.56 29.39
N VAL A 246 14.70 -6.98 29.91
CA VAL A 246 15.78 -6.06 30.29
C VAL A 246 16.41 -5.43 29.04
N ASP A 247 16.63 -6.24 28.00
CA ASP A 247 17.25 -5.85 26.74
C ASP A 247 16.81 -6.80 25.60
N LYS A 248 17.17 -6.45 24.35
CA LYS A 248 16.93 -7.28 23.16
C LYS A 248 17.56 -8.67 23.27
N ALA A 249 18.74 -8.79 23.87
CA ALA A 249 19.41 -10.07 24.04
C ALA A 249 18.63 -11.03 24.95
N SER A 250 17.96 -10.51 25.98
CA SER A 250 17.12 -11.27 26.89
C SER A 250 15.84 -11.75 26.21
N ALA A 251 15.22 -10.89 25.38
CA ALA A 251 14.07 -11.26 24.57
C ALA A 251 14.42 -12.37 23.55
N LEU A 252 15.56 -12.26 22.87
CA LEU A 252 16.04 -13.28 21.92
C LEU A 252 16.27 -14.65 22.58
N LYS A 253 16.73 -14.68 23.85
CA LYS A 253 16.91 -15.93 24.62
C LYS A 253 15.60 -16.58 25.04
N ASP A 254 14.51 -15.81 25.12
CA ASP A 254 13.16 -16.29 25.46
C ASP A 254 12.38 -16.74 24.20
N GLY A 255 13.05 -16.82 23.04
CA GLY A 255 12.44 -17.23 21.78
C GLY A 255 11.96 -18.69 21.77
N PRO A 256 10.99 -19.05 20.91
CA PRO A 256 10.30 -18.17 19.97
C PRO A 256 9.35 -17.19 20.68
N LEU A 257 9.29 -15.94 20.17
CA LEU A 257 8.44 -14.88 20.70
C LEU A 257 7.07 -14.96 20.03
N THR A 258 6.24 -15.87 20.54
CA THR A 258 4.87 -16.09 20.05
C THR A 258 3.90 -15.06 20.63
N LEU A 259 2.75 -14.87 19.98
CA LEU A 259 1.72 -13.92 20.45
C LEU A 259 1.29 -14.22 21.88
N ASP A 260 0.95 -15.48 22.19
CA ASP A 260 0.50 -15.88 23.53
C ASP A 260 1.53 -15.57 24.61
N ARG A 261 2.82 -15.83 24.33
CA ARG A 261 3.91 -15.54 25.27
C ARG A 261 4.07 -14.06 25.51
N LEU A 262 4.00 -13.26 24.45
CA LEU A 262 4.09 -11.80 24.53
C LEU A 262 2.89 -11.21 25.29
N LEU A 263 1.68 -11.73 25.05
CA LEU A 263 0.47 -11.32 25.77
C LEU A 263 0.55 -11.66 27.26
N GLU A 264 1.00 -12.87 27.63
CA GLU A 264 1.17 -13.27 29.03
C GLU A 264 2.15 -12.35 29.79
N ARG A 265 3.22 -11.91 29.12
CA ARG A 265 4.17 -10.96 29.72
C ARG A 265 3.54 -9.58 29.89
N LEU A 266 2.84 -9.10 28.87
CA LEU A 266 2.27 -7.75 28.85
C LEU A 266 1.07 -7.61 29.80
N GLU A 267 0.33 -8.69 30.03
CA GLU A 267 -0.80 -8.73 30.98
C GLU A 267 -0.39 -8.29 32.39
N LYS A 268 0.82 -8.68 32.84
CA LYS A 268 1.38 -8.30 34.16
C LYS A 268 1.53 -6.79 34.31
N PHE A 269 1.67 -6.08 33.20
CA PHE A 269 1.88 -4.65 33.15
C PHE A 269 0.67 -3.89 32.60
N SER A 270 -0.49 -4.54 32.47
CA SER A 270 -1.71 -3.93 31.94
C SER A 270 -2.80 -3.83 33.02
N ASP A 271 -3.74 -2.90 32.84
CA ASP A 271 -4.93 -2.80 33.69
C ASP A 271 -6.01 -3.79 33.22
N THR A 272 -6.55 -4.62 34.13
CA THR A 272 -7.37 -5.81 33.79
C THR A 272 -8.61 -5.51 32.92
N ASP A 273 -9.34 -4.43 33.20
CA ASP A 273 -10.57 -4.08 32.45
C ASP A 273 -10.26 -3.58 31.04
N ASP A 274 -9.15 -2.88 30.84
CA ASP A 274 -8.71 -2.39 29.54
C ASP A 274 -8.03 -3.51 28.73
N TRP A 275 -7.35 -4.43 29.41
CA TRP A 275 -6.72 -5.61 28.82
C TRP A 275 -7.73 -6.51 28.08
N GLN A 276 -8.88 -6.79 28.69
CA GLN A 276 -9.91 -7.62 28.05
C GLN A 276 -10.51 -6.95 26.80
N LYS A 277 -10.74 -5.63 26.86
CA LYS A 277 -11.22 -4.86 25.69
C LYS A 277 -10.20 -4.87 24.56
N PHE A 278 -8.91 -4.72 24.91
CA PHE A 278 -7.82 -4.80 23.96
C PHE A 278 -7.80 -6.17 23.26
N LEU A 279 -7.81 -7.27 24.01
CA LEU A 279 -7.80 -8.62 23.45
C LEU A 279 -8.99 -8.86 22.51
N GLN A 280 -10.19 -8.42 22.89
CA GLN A 280 -11.37 -8.59 22.04
C GLN A 280 -11.29 -7.79 20.73
N GLU A 281 -10.71 -6.59 20.77
CA GLU A 281 -10.42 -5.83 19.54
C GLU A 281 -9.38 -6.57 18.68
N GLN A 282 -8.32 -7.12 19.27
CA GLN A 282 -7.30 -7.85 18.50
C GLN A 282 -7.87 -9.07 17.77
N VAL A 283 -8.83 -9.79 18.35
CA VAL A 283 -9.53 -10.89 17.65
C VAL A 283 -10.26 -10.36 16.41
N THR A 284 -11.00 -9.26 16.58
CA THR A 284 -11.76 -8.62 15.49
C THR A 284 -10.84 -8.12 14.38
N LEU A 285 -9.73 -7.47 14.75
CA LEU A 285 -8.70 -6.99 13.82
C LEU A 285 -8.00 -8.16 13.11
N THR A 286 -7.76 -9.27 13.80
CA THR A 286 -7.16 -10.47 13.20
C THR A 286 -8.06 -11.03 12.11
N ASP A 287 -9.35 -11.20 12.39
CA ASP A 287 -10.27 -11.72 11.37
C ASP A 287 -10.40 -10.74 10.19
N THR A 288 -10.59 -9.45 10.48
CA THR A 288 -10.86 -8.44 9.44
C THR A 288 -9.60 -8.07 8.63
N VAL A 289 -8.48 -7.79 9.28
CA VAL A 289 -7.28 -7.20 8.64
C VAL A 289 -6.28 -8.28 8.22
N ILE A 290 -6.15 -9.36 9.01
CA ILE A 290 -5.14 -10.40 8.77
C ILE A 290 -5.70 -11.53 7.90
N LYS A 291 -6.85 -12.13 8.27
CA LYS A 291 -7.42 -13.24 7.50
C LYS A 291 -8.13 -12.77 6.23
N ASP A 292 -8.99 -11.78 6.36
CA ASP A 292 -9.80 -11.29 5.23
C ASP A 292 -9.06 -10.26 4.37
N LEU A 293 -7.90 -9.76 4.85
CA LEU A 293 -7.14 -8.68 4.21
C LEU A 293 -7.99 -7.42 3.96
N GLY A 294 -8.96 -7.20 4.85
CA GLY A 294 -9.85 -6.06 4.89
C GLY A 294 -9.24 -4.88 5.66
N PHE A 295 -10.12 -3.96 6.05
CA PHE A 295 -9.76 -2.72 6.74
C PHE A 295 -10.48 -2.62 8.07
N ALA A 296 -9.73 -2.27 9.11
CA ALA A 296 -10.26 -1.90 10.41
C ALA A 296 -9.31 -0.91 11.08
N ILE A 297 -9.83 -0.13 12.02
CA ILE A 297 -9.08 0.85 12.79
C ILE A 297 -8.95 0.30 14.22
N ALA A 298 -7.73 0.19 14.72
CA ALA A 298 -7.49 -0.08 16.14
C ALA A 298 -7.87 1.16 16.97
N THR A 299 -8.67 0.97 18.00
CA THR A 299 -9.19 2.06 18.85
C THR A 299 -8.86 1.87 20.32
N ILE A 300 -8.50 0.65 20.74
CA ILE A 300 -8.19 0.32 22.11
C ILE A 300 -6.66 0.19 22.26
N PRO A 301 -5.98 1.14 22.92
CA PRO A 301 -4.56 1.02 23.18
C PRO A 301 -4.27 0.07 24.35
N ILE A 302 -3.07 -0.49 24.33
CA ILE A 302 -2.46 -1.15 25.49
C ILE A 302 -2.15 -0.07 26.52
N LYS A 303 -2.81 -0.11 27.68
CA LYS A 303 -2.51 0.79 28.80
C LYS A 303 -1.53 0.14 29.76
N ILE A 304 -0.38 0.78 29.92
CA ILE A 304 0.70 0.30 30.78
C ILE A 304 0.52 0.84 32.19
N ASN A 305 0.42 -0.06 33.15
CA ASN A 305 0.21 0.27 34.56
C ASN A 305 1.48 0.82 35.23
N SER A 306 1.37 1.16 36.52
CA SER A 306 2.47 1.77 37.28
C SER A 306 3.66 0.83 37.56
N SER A 307 3.48 -0.49 37.39
CA SER A 307 4.49 -1.50 37.74
C SER A 307 5.55 -1.71 36.65
N HIS A 308 5.36 -1.12 35.46
CA HIS A 308 6.34 -1.19 34.38
C HIS A 308 7.55 -0.27 34.63
N THR A 309 8.60 -0.44 33.82
CA THR A 309 9.79 0.44 33.75
C THR A 309 9.42 1.90 33.48
N ASP A 310 10.25 2.82 33.99
CA ASP A 310 10.00 4.27 33.96
C ASP A 310 9.71 4.83 32.56
N GLU A 311 10.28 4.24 31.50
CA GLU A 311 10.08 4.66 30.11
C GLU A 311 8.63 4.46 29.60
N PHE A 312 7.94 3.43 30.09
CA PHE A 312 6.60 3.04 29.62
C PHE A 312 5.51 3.23 30.68
N ARG A 313 5.90 3.48 31.94
CA ARG A 313 4.99 3.60 33.07
C ARG A 313 3.87 4.62 32.80
N GLY A 314 2.61 4.19 32.95
CA GLY A 314 1.44 5.06 32.82
C GLY A 314 1.16 5.54 31.40
N ARG A 315 1.84 4.98 30.39
CA ARG A 315 1.64 5.33 28.98
C ARG A 315 0.66 4.38 28.30
N ALA A 316 0.08 4.83 27.20
CA ALA A 316 -0.82 4.05 26.37
C ALA A 316 -0.23 3.90 24.96
N PHE A 317 -0.19 2.67 24.44
CA PHE A 317 0.37 2.37 23.13
C PHE A 317 -0.64 1.68 22.23
N LEU A 318 -0.78 2.16 21.00
CA LEU A 318 -1.61 1.54 19.99
C LEU A 318 -0.72 0.76 19.00
N PRO A 319 -0.84 -0.57 18.91
CA PRO A 319 -0.13 -1.34 17.90
C PRO A 319 -0.76 -1.11 16.52
N CYS A 320 0.03 -0.62 15.58
CA CYS A 320 -0.40 -0.26 14.23
C CYS A 320 0.44 -0.99 13.19
N ILE A 321 -0.21 -1.62 12.22
CA ILE A 321 0.46 -2.15 11.02
C ILE A 321 0.89 -0.97 10.17
N THR A 322 2.21 -0.78 10.01
CA THR A 322 2.78 0.26 9.16
C THR A 322 3.22 -0.27 7.81
N SER A 323 3.53 -1.57 7.73
CA SER A 323 3.81 -2.25 6.48
C SER A 323 3.37 -3.71 6.51
N GLN A 324 3.01 -4.27 5.36
CA GLN A 324 2.62 -5.67 5.19
C GLN A 324 3.18 -6.23 3.88
N VAL A 325 3.82 -7.38 3.96
CA VAL A 325 4.31 -8.15 2.80
C VAL A 325 3.71 -9.56 2.85
N ILE A 326 3.38 -10.12 1.68
CA ILE A 326 2.98 -11.52 1.54
C ILE A 326 3.98 -12.21 0.62
N ASP A 327 4.49 -13.36 1.06
CA ASP A 327 5.43 -14.22 0.35
C ASP A 327 4.80 -15.60 0.13
N GLY A 328 4.71 -16.04 -1.12
CA GLY A 328 4.01 -17.26 -1.52
C GLY A 328 2.64 -17.03 -2.19
N ASP A 329 1.96 -18.13 -2.50
CA ASP A 329 0.65 -18.14 -3.16
C ASP A 329 -0.48 -18.00 -2.14
N ARG A 330 -1.34 -16.99 -2.31
CA ARG A 330 -2.46 -16.74 -1.38
C ARG A 330 -3.48 -17.87 -1.37
N ASP A 331 -3.64 -18.59 -2.48
CA ASP A 331 -4.56 -19.72 -2.56
C ASP A 331 -3.93 -21.03 -2.04
N GLY A 332 -2.62 -21.02 -1.79
CA GLY A 332 -1.85 -22.08 -1.16
C GLY A 332 -1.09 -21.62 0.10
N PRO A 333 -0.06 -22.37 0.53
CA PRO A 333 0.77 -21.97 1.66
C PRO A 333 1.51 -20.66 1.38
N HIS A 334 1.44 -19.72 2.32
CA HIS A 334 2.11 -18.44 2.23
C HIS A 334 2.41 -17.84 3.61
N ASN A 335 3.36 -16.92 3.63
CA ASN A 335 3.75 -16.17 4.82
C ASN A 335 3.36 -14.71 4.65
N MET A 336 2.88 -14.11 5.72
CA MET A 336 2.63 -12.68 5.82
C MET A 336 3.59 -12.08 6.84
N TYR A 337 4.28 -11.02 6.45
CA TYR A 337 5.18 -10.27 7.31
C TYR A 337 4.57 -8.90 7.59
N LEU A 338 4.42 -8.54 8.85
CA LEU A 338 3.85 -7.27 9.29
C LEU A 338 4.91 -6.46 10.03
N LEU A 339 5.15 -5.24 9.60
CA LEU A 339 5.85 -4.25 10.41
C LEU A 339 4.82 -3.58 11.32
N ILE A 340 4.99 -3.74 12.63
CA ILE A 340 4.12 -3.19 13.67
C ILE A 340 4.87 -2.08 14.40
N ALA A 341 4.24 -0.91 14.50
CA ALA A 341 4.70 0.22 15.30
C ALA A 341 3.78 0.39 16.51
N TYR A 342 4.36 0.64 17.69
CA TYR A 342 3.60 0.87 18.92
C TYR A 342 3.52 2.39 19.19
N ILE A 343 2.45 3.03 18.69
CA ILE A 343 2.30 4.49 18.72
C ILE A 343 1.86 4.94 20.11
N ASP A 344 2.57 5.89 20.72
CA ASP A 344 2.18 6.49 22.00
C ASP A 344 0.96 7.41 21.84
N VAL A 345 -0.11 7.09 22.57
CA VAL A 345 -1.40 7.81 22.58
C VAL A 345 -1.78 8.31 23.98
N THR A 346 -0.80 8.40 24.90
CA THR A 346 -1.03 8.80 26.31
C THR A 346 -1.67 10.18 26.44
N ASN A 347 -1.30 11.13 25.58
CA ASN A 347 -1.78 12.52 25.63
C ASN A 347 -2.86 12.84 24.58
N THR A 348 -3.33 11.86 23.84
CA THR A 348 -4.51 12.03 22.97
C THR A 348 -5.76 11.99 23.84
N HIS A 349 -6.04 13.11 24.51
CA HIS A 349 -7.43 13.43 24.80
C HIS A 349 -8.17 13.40 23.47
N LEU A 350 -9.04 12.41 23.34
CA LEU A 350 -10.22 12.42 22.51
C LEU A 350 -10.63 13.87 22.24
N ALA A 351 -10.52 14.30 20.99
CA ALA A 351 -11.51 15.18 20.43
C ALA A 351 -12.85 14.47 20.61
N THR A 352 -13.40 14.53 21.82
CA THR A 352 -14.81 14.33 22.08
C THR A 352 -15.48 15.30 21.14
N ARG A 353 -16.09 14.77 20.08
CA ARG A 353 -17.18 15.43 19.38
C ARG A 353 -18.19 15.79 20.47
N SER A 354 -18.10 17.03 20.95
CA SER A 354 -19.20 17.74 21.57
C SER A 354 -20.24 17.94 20.47
N GLU A 355 -21.33 17.19 20.63
CA GLU A 355 -22.70 17.36 20.09
C GLU A 355 -22.89 17.58 18.59
#